data_AF-A0A954XCY6-F1
#
_entry.id   AF-A0A954XCY6-F1
#
_cell.length_a   1.000
_cell.length_b   1.000
_cell.length_c   1.000
_cell.angle_alpha   90.00
_cell.angle_beta   90.00
_cell.angle_gamma   90.00
#
_symmetry.space_group_name_H-M   'P 1'
#
loop_
_entity.id
_entity.type
_entity.pdbx_description
1 polymer ?
#
loop_
_entity_poly.entity_id
_entity_poly.type
_entity_poly.pdbx_seq_one_letter_code
_entity_poly.pdbx_strand_id
1 'polypeptide(L)' 'LFLAKLDGTAKGGVVIPIRQQFSLPVKYVGVGEKSSDLALFNVDEFVDALFQGA' A
#
# COMPACT_ATOMS: atom_id res chain seq x y z
N LEU A 1 0.44 2.18 11.18
CA LEU A 1 1.38 1.44 10.32
C LEU A 1 1.67 2.27 9.09
N PHE A 2 2.95 2.43 8.72
CA PHE A 2 3.41 3.10 7.52
C PHE A 2 4.03 2.06 6.58
N LEU A 3 3.60 2.04 5.32
CA LEU A 3 4.10 1.12 4.31
C LEU A 3 4.76 1.93 3.20
N ALA A 4 6.06 1.78 3.01
CA ALA A 4 6.81 2.48 1.96
C ALA A 4 7.03 1.57 0.74
N LYS A 5 7.32 2.18 -0.41
CA LYS A 5 7.71 1.52 -1.66
C LYS A 5 6.62 0.63 -2.27
N LEU A 6 5.42 1.18 -2.47
CA LEU A 6 4.34 0.52 -3.22
C LEU A 6 4.42 0.74 -4.74
N ASP A 7 5.33 1.58 -5.20
CA ASP A 7 5.56 1.99 -6.60
C ASP A 7 6.28 0.94 -7.48
N GLY A 8 6.49 -0.27 -6.96
CA GLY A 8 7.01 -1.41 -7.71
C GLY A 8 6.03 -2.57 -7.60
N THR A 9 5.30 -2.82 -8.69
CA THR A 9 4.15 -3.71 -8.94
C THR A 9 4.20 -5.17 -8.44
N ALA A 10 5.21 -5.58 -7.68
CA ALA A 10 5.34 -6.95 -7.13
C ALA A 10 5.20 -7.05 -5.60
N LYS A 11 5.08 -5.93 -4.86
CA LYS A 11 5.07 -5.94 -3.38
C LYS A 11 3.74 -5.51 -2.73
N GLY A 12 2.75 -5.07 -3.51
CA GLY A 12 1.43 -4.71 -2.98
C GLY A 12 0.72 -5.86 -2.23
N GLY A 13 0.96 -7.11 -2.63
CA GLY A 13 0.37 -8.28 -1.96
C GLY A 13 0.69 -8.41 -0.47
N VAL A 14 1.74 -7.77 0.06
CA VAL A 14 2.14 -7.85 1.47
C VAL A 14 1.15 -7.16 2.43
N VAL A 15 0.33 -6.24 1.92
CA VAL A 15 -0.63 -5.48 2.75
C VAL A 15 -1.73 -6.38 3.30
N ILE A 16 -2.15 -7.39 2.54
CA ILE A 16 -3.21 -8.32 2.92
C ILE A 16 -2.83 -9.18 4.14
N PRO A 17 -1.70 -9.93 4.13
CA PRO A 17 -1.29 -10.74 5.28
C PRO A 17 -0.94 -9.88 6.51
N ILE A 18 -0.37 -8.68 6.34
CA ILE A 18 -0.11 -7.78 7.48
C ILE A 18 -1.42 -7.35 8.16
N ARG A 19 -2.46 -7.01 7.38
CA ARG A 19 -3.77 -6.69 7.93
C ARG A 19 -4.39 -7.89 8.66
N GLN A 20 -4.30 -9.09 8.08
CA GLN A 20 -4.84 -10.31 8.69
C GLN A 20 -4.12 -10.69 9.98
N GLN A 21 -2.81 -10.49 10.06
CA GLN A 21 -1.99 -10.94 11.19
C GLN A 21 -1.97 -9.93 12.35
N PHE A 22 -2.03 -8.64 12.06
CA PHE A 22 -1.86 -7.60 13.09
C PHE A 22 -3.15 -6.85 13.44
N SER A 23 -4.24 -6.99 12.65
CA SER A 23 -5.50 -6.25 12.84
C SER A 23 -5.33 -4.72 12.94
N LEU A 24 -4.18 -4.18 12.53
CA LEU A 24 -3.86 -2.76 12.60
C LEU A 24 -4.18 -2.08 11.26
N PRO A 25 -4.87 -0.93 11.28
CA PRO A 25 -5.13 -0.18 10.06
C PRO A 25 -3.83 0.44 9.51
N VAL A 26 -3.59 0.26 8.22
CA VAL A 26 -2.61 1.03 7.46
C VAL A 26 -3.14 2.46 7.35
N LYS A 27 -2.33 3.45 7.71
CA LYS A 27 -2.74 4.87 7.67
C LYS A 27 -2.14 5.62 6.49
N TYR A 28 -0.91 5.27 6.13
CA TYR A 28 -0.12 6.00 5.14
C TYR A 28 0.66 5.03 4.26
N VAL A 29 0.82 5.42 3.01
CA VAL A 29 1.55 4.70 1.98
C VAL A 29 2.55 5.59 1.27
N GLY A 30 3.74 5.06 1.04
CA GLY A 30 4.76 5.67 0.18
C GLY A 30 4.61 5.14 -1.25
N VAL A 31 4.33 6.03 -2.19
CA VAL A 31 4.14 5.76 -3.63
C VAL A 31 5.34 6.22 -4.47
N GLY A 32 6.49 6.42 -3.83
CA GLY A 32 7.72 6.88 -4.45
C GLY A 32 8.85 7.01 -3.44
N GLU A 33 9.95 7.63 -3.85
CA GLU A 33 11.16 7.76 -3.04
C GLU A 33 11.31 9.12 -2.35
N LYS A 34 10.52 10.12 -2.74
CA LYS A 34 10.60 11.46 -2.16
C LYS A 34 9.72 11.57 -0.92
N SER A 35 10.07 12.51 -0.05
CA SER A 35 9.25 12.84 1.14
C SER A 35 7.84 13.33 0.77
N SER A 36 7.67 13.89 -0.43
CA SER A 36 6.39 14.29 -0.99
C SER A 36 5.51 13.13 -1.45
N ASP A 37 6.08 11.93 -1.63
CA ASP A 37 5.41 10.80 -2.26
C ASP A 37 4.66 9.95 -1.22
N LEU A 38 4.08 10.63 -0.24
CA LEU A 38 3.45 10.06 0.94
C LEU A 38 1.95 10.38 0.88
N ALA A 39 1.12 9.34 0.79
CA ALA A 39 -0.32 9.45 0.63
C ALA A 39 -1.05 8.76 1.78
N LEU A 40 -2.31 9.18 2.02
CA LEU A 40 -3.21 8.43 2.88
C LEU A 40 -3.53 7.08 2.23
N PHE A 41 -3.63 6.03 3.03
CA PHE A 41 -4.00 4.72 2.52
C PHE A 41 -5.50 4.66 2.24
N ASN A 42 -5.86 4.47 0.97
CA ASN A 42 -7.20 4.10 0.55
C ASN A 42 -7.20 2.64 0.09
N VAL A 43 -8.06 1.81 0.70
CA VAL A 43 -8.12 0.39 0.39
C VAL A 43 -8.71 0.12 -0.99
N ASP A 44 -9.68 0.93 -1.43
CA ASP A 44 -10.37 0.73 -2.70
C ASP A 44 -9.42 1.05 -3.86
N GLU A 45 -8.77 2.22 -3.81
CA GLU A 45 -7.75 2.61 -4.79
C GLU A 45 -6.57 1.63 -4.84
N PHE A 46 -6.17 1.09 -3.68
CA PHE A 46 -5.09 0.12 -3.60
C PHE A 46 -5.45 -1.21 -4.28
N VAL A 47 -6.66 -1.69 -4.06
CA VAL A 47 -7.20 -2.91 -4.69
C VAL A 47 -7.34 -2.68 -6.19
N ASP A 48 -7.91 -1.56 -6.61
CA ASP A 48 -8.06 -1.21 -8.03
C ASP A 48 -6.70 -1.17 -8.74
N ALA A 49 -5.71 -0.51 -8.16
CA ALA A 49 -4.35 -0.46 -8.72
C ALA A 49 -3.68 -1.85 -8.79
N LEU A 50 -3.95 -2.73 -7.82
CA LEU A 50 -3.41 -4.09 -7.80
C LEU A 50 -3.98 -4.95 -8.94
N PHE A 51 -5.25 -4.76 -9.31
CA PHE A 51 -5.93 -5.57 -10.34
C PHE A 51 -5.97 -4.92 -11.72
N GLN A 52 -5.75 -3.61 -11.85
CA GLN A 52 -5.62 -2.93 -13.15
C GLN A 52 -4.28 -3.20 -13.85
N GLY A 53 -3.26 -3.65 -13.12
CA GLY A 53 -1.95 -4.04 -13.67
C GLY A 53 -1.81 -5.53 -14.03
N ALA A 54 -2.90 -6.31 -13.96
CA ALA A 54 -2.94 -7.73 -14.28
C ALA A 54 -3.38 -8.00 -15.73
#